data_AF-T0KIE3-F1
#
_entry.id   AF-T0KIE3-F1
#
_cell.length_a   1.000
_cell.length_b   1.000
_cell.length_c   1.000
_cell.angle_alpha   90.00
_cell.angle_beta   90.00
_cell.angle_gamma   90.00
#
_symmetry.space_group_name_H-M   'P 1'
#
loop_
_entity.id
_entity.type
_entity.pdbx_description
1 polymer ?
#
loop_
_entity_poly.entity_id
_entity_poly.type
_entity_poly.pdbx_seq_one_letter_code
_entity_poly.pdbx_strand_id
1 'polypeptide(L)'
;MIRRYVSPRRRPTSFRLPIWVWVLLAIGLLESAYHCSKFRVPVPVEEQDEPFYTSCREPDVTGNRENGVIVMLARNSELEAANHTVASFERHFNRWFHYPIVFLNDEPFDDRFMEVLGSTSSGDVTFETIQREDWTFPTWLNQTAAKESIAKQGARGTIHAGQEGYHHMCRFYSGKFYHLEVLQKYKWYWRLEPDVDFYCSITYDPFVEMAQRKKVYGFTLSLWEEWATVPSLFRHTAEFKEAFDIASSSLWTAMMEPSWLPYPLRSLMSFLPHRDRFGDAWSGCHYWSNFEIADLDFFRGKQYQSFFRVLESTGGFYFERVSRQPRIEEYVEVHMVMGSVRRKKPAGMDWERRSHFLFKTAEPLPGIPPLRRCLGDFRVAQDR
;
A
#
# COMPACT_ATOMS: atom_id res chain seq x y z
N MET A 1 -32.12 1.75 -77.85
CA MET A 1 -31.90 0.46 -77.15
C MET A 1 -30.87 0.66 -76.05
N ILE A 2 -31.27 0.75 -74.78
CA ILE A 2 -30.33 0.58 -73.64
C ILE A 2 -31.07 -0.28 -72.61
N ARG A 3 -30.71 -1.57 -72.57
CA ARG A 3 -31.26 -2.56 -71.64
C ARG A 3 -30.50 -2.41 -70.32
N ARG A 4 -31.12 -1.79 -69.30
CA ARG A 4 -30.57 -1.74 -67.94
C ARG A 4 -30.52 -3.17 -67.38
N TYR A 5 -29.31 -3.70 -67.20
CA TYR A 5 -29.06 -4.90 -66.42
C TYR A 5 -29.31 -4.60 -64.94
N VAL A 6 -30.45 -5.08 -64.42
CA VAL A 6 -30.72 -5.07 -62.98
C VAL A 6 -29.96 -6.24 -62.37
N SER A 7 -28.90 -5.93 -61.63
CA SER A 7 -28.20 -6.89 -60.76
C SER A 7 -29.16 -7.40 -59.68
N PRO A 8 -29.24 -8.72 -59.40
CA PRO A 8 -30.05 -9.21 -58.31
C PRO A 8 -29.40 -8.82 -56.97
N ARG A 9 -30.12 -8.04 -56.16
CA ARG A 9 -29.78 -7.80 -54.75
C ARG A 9 -29.64 -9.15 -54.04
N ARG A 10 -28.41 -9.56 -53.76
CA ARG A 10 -28.12 -10.69 -52.86
C ARG A 10 -28.77 -10.37 -51.50
N ARG A 11 -29.75 -11.17 -51.09
CA ARG A 11 -30.29 -11.13 -49.72
C ARG A 11 -29.13 -11.35 -48.75
N PRO A 12 -29.04 -10.62 -47.63
CA PRO A 12 -28.03 -10.92 -46.61
C PRO A 12 -28.32 -12.33 -46.09
N THR A 13 -27.48 -13.29 -46.43
CA THR A 13 -27.49 -14.62 -45.85
C THR A 13 -27.28 -14.43 -44.35
N SER A 14 -28.31 -14.71 -43.53
CA SER A 14 -28.15 -14.69 -42.08
C SER A 14 -27.13 -15.77 -41.71
N PHE A 15 -25.90 -15.38 -41.41
CA PHE A 15 -24.88 -16.28 -40.91
C PHE A 15 -25.33 -16.73 -39.51
N ARG A 16 -26.04 -17.86 -39.43
CA ARG A 16 -26.44 -18.44 -38.15
C ARG A 16 -25.28 -19.31 -37.68
N LEU A 17 -24.65 -18.90 -36.58
CA LEU A 17 -23.64 -19.71 -35.92
C LEU A 17 -24.23 -21.09 -35.56
N PRO A 18 -23.48 -22.19 -35.74
CA PRO A 18 -23.91 -23.51 -35.31
C PRO A 18 -24.27 -23.54 -33.82
N ILE A 19 -25.24 -24.39 -33.44
CA ILE A 19 -25.70 -24.53 -32.03
C ILE A 19 -24.54 -24.84 -31.08
N TRP A 20 -23.57 -25.65 -31.50
CA TRP A 20 -22.40 -25.97 -30.67
C TRP A 20 -21.54 -24.75 -30.32
N VAL A 21 -21.48 -23.73 -31.19
CA VAL A 21 -20.79 -22.46 -30.89
C VAL A 21 -21.50 -21.74 -29.76
N TRP A 22 -22.84 -21.68 -29.81
CA TRP A 22 -23.64 -21.07 -28.75
C TRP A 22 -23.51 -21.82 -27.42
N VAL A 23 -23.45 -23.15 -27.46
CA VAL A 23 -23.21 -23.98 -26.25
C VAL A 23 -21.83 -23.68 -25.65
N LEU A 24 -20.77 -23.62 -26.46
CA LEU A 24 -19.43 -23.28 -25.97
C LEU A 24 -19.37 -21.86 -25.39
N LEU A 25 -20.03 -20.88 -26.04
CA LEU A 25 -20.14 -19.52 -25.51
C LEU A 25 -20.88 -19.49 -24.17
N ALA A 26 -21.98 -20.24 -24.03
CA ALA A 26 -22.72 -20.33 -22.78
C ALA A 26 -21.88 -20.97 -21.66
N ILE A 27 -21.15 -22.04 -21.96
CA ILE A 27 -20.22 -22.67 -21.00
C ILE A 27 -19.13 -21.68 -20.59
N GLY A 28 -18.52 -20.97 -21.54
CA GLY A 28 -17.51 -19.95 -21.26
C GLY A 28 -18.06 -18.82 -20.37
N LEU A 29 -19.25 -18.30 -20.68
CA LEU A 29 -19.89 -17.27 -19.86
C LEU A 29 -20.20 -17.76 -18.44
N LEU A 30 -20.67 -19.00 -18.29
CA LEU A 30 -20.93 -19.60 -16.97
C LEU A 30 -19.63 -19.80 -16.18
N GLU A 31 -18.56 -20.24 -16.83
CA GLU A 31 -17.25 -20.40 -16.20
C GLU A 31 -16.66 -19.05 -15.78
N SER A 32 -16.69 -18.03 -16.64
CA SER A 32 -16.28 -16.67 -16.29
C SER A 32 -17.11 -16.11 -15.14
N ALA A 33 -18.44 -16.29 -15.15
CA ALA A 33 -19.31 -15.85 -14.07
C ALA A 33 -18.98 -16.57 -12.75
N TYR A 34 -18.71 -17.88 -12.81
CA TYR A 34 -18.28 -18.65 -11.65
C TYR A 34 -16.91 -18.19 -11.13
N HIS A 35 -15.93 -17.94 -12.01
CA HIS A 35 -14.63 -17.38 -11.66
C HIS A 35 -14.79 -16.04 -10.95
N CYS A 36 -15.49 -15.07 -11.56
CA CYS A 36 -15.76 -13.78 -10.94
C CYS A 36 -16.48 -13.89 -9.59
N SER A 37 -17.36 -14.90 -9.42
CA SER A 37 -18.05 -15.13 -8.15
C SER A 37 -17.12 -15.56 -7.02
N LYS A 38 -16.00 -16.26 -7.32
CA LYS A 38 -14.97 -16.63 -6.32
C LYS A 38 -14.23 -15.42 -5.77
N PHE A 39 -14.14 -14.35 -6.55
CA PHE A 39 -13.51 -13.09 -6.16
C PHE A 39 -14.49 -12.11 -5.52
N ARG A 40 -15.73 -12.51 -5.31
CA ARG A 40 -16.72 -11.66 -4.66
C ARG A 40 -16.52 -11.67 -3.14
N VAL A 41 -15.94 -10.59 -2.64
CA VAL A 41 -15.86 -10.31 -1.21
C VAL A 41 -17.14 -9.59 -0.77
N PRO A 42 -17.91 -10.13 0.19
CA PRO A 42 -19.11 -9.45 0.68
C PRO A 42 -18.71 -8.26 1.55
N VAL A 43 -19.33 -7.10 1.29
CA VAL A 43 -19.08 -5.89 2.09
C VAL A 43 -19.56 -6.12 3.52
N PRO A 44 -18.73 -5.84 4.54
CA PRO A 44 -19.14 -5.87 5.94
C PRO A 44 -20.39 -5.02 6.20
N VAL A 45 -21.26 -5.50 7.11
CA VAL A 45 -22.47 -4.76 7.50
C VAL A 45 -22.14 -3.55 8.38
N GLU A 46 -21.00 -3.58 9.06
CA GLU A 46 -20.48 -2.55 9.96
C GLU A 46 -19.04 -2.19 9.59
N GLU A 47 -18.64 -0.96 9.91
CA GLU A 47 -17.28 -0.46 9.68
C GLU A 47 -16.32 -1.13 10.67
N GLN A 48 -15.37 -1.90 10.15
CA GLN A 48 -14.42 -2.67 10.98
C GLN A 48 -13.11 -1.93 11.25
N ASP A 49 -12.90 -0.83 10.54
CA ASP A 49 -11.69 -0.02 10.60
C ASP A 49 -11.96 1.33 11.27
N GLU A 50 -12.95 1.43 12.16
CA GLU A 50 -13.17 2.67 12.89
C GLU A 50 -11.91 3.06 13.70
N PRO A 51 -11.62 4.37 13.84
CA PRO A 51 -10.66 4.84 14.81
C PRO A 51 -10.94 4.21 16.18
N PHE A 52 -9.90 3.94 16.96
CA PHE A 52 -10.08 3.34 18.28
C PHE A 52 -11.09 4.11 19.13
N TYR A 53 -11.16 5.43 18.93
CA TYR A 53 -12.16 6.30 19.53
C TYR A 53 -12.49 7.48 18.61
N THR A 54 -13.74 7.92 18.67
CA THR A 54 -14.32 8.94 17.80
C THR A 54 -14.77 10.20 18.53
N SER A 55 -14.66 10.23 19.86
CA SER A 55 -15.10 11.34 20.72
C SER A 55 -13.94 12.12 21.33
N CYS A 56 -14.19 13.39 21.68
CA CYS A 56 -13.26 14.22 22.42
C CYS A 56 -13.13 13.71 23.86
N ARG A 57 -11.90 13.44 24.29
CA ARG A 57 -11.56 13.06 25.67
C ARG A 57 -10.27 13.72 26.08
N GLU A 58 -10.08 13.88 27.38
CA GLU A 58 -8.80 14.30 27.94
C GLU A 58 -7.75 13.18 27.75
N PRO A 59 -6.51 13.52 27.39
CA PRO A 59 -5.41 12.56 27.32
C PRO A 59 -5.10 11.93 28.68
N ASP A 60 -5.08 10.60 28.75
CA ASP A 60 -4.55 9.89 29.92
C ASP A 60 -3.02 9.75 29.80
N VAL A 61 -2.31 10.64 30.48
CA VAL A 61 -0.83 10.67 30.52
C VAL A 61 -0.25 9.83 31.66
N THR A 62 -1.09 9.18 32.47
CA THR A 62 -0.65 8.39 33.63
C THR A 62 -0.46 6.90 33.32
N GLY A 63 -0.97 6.46 32.17
CA GLY A 63 -0.85 5.08 31.70
C GLY A 63 0.58 4.67 31.33
N ASN A 64 0.81 3.35 31.33
CA ASN A 64 2.05 2.79 30.80
C ASN A 64 2.10 2.97 29.27
N ARG A 65 3.26 3.40 28.76
CA ARG A 65 3.53 3.53 27.33
C ARG A 65 4.07 2.22 26.76
N GLU A 66 3.72 1.95 25.51
CA GLU A 66 4.37 0.89 24.74
C GLU A 66 5.78 1.30 24.30
N ASN A 67 6.62 0.33 23.95
CA ASN A 67 7.96 0.56 23.42
C ASN A 67 7.90 1.00 21.94
N GLY A 68 7.59 2.28 21.73
CA GLY A 68 7.41 2.91 20.42
C GLY A 68 8.41 4.04 20.13
N VAL A 69 8.54 4.38 18.86
CA VAL A 69 9.38 5.49 18.38
C VAL A 69 8.73 6.20 17.21
N ILE A 70 8.95 7.50 17.09
CA ILE A 70 8.56 8.27 15.91
C ILE A 70 9.74 8.31 14.97
N VAL A 71 9.54 8.05 13.67
CA VAL A 71 10.62 8.00 12.68
C VAL A 71 10.31 8.96 11.55
N MET A 72 11.26 9.83 11.22
CA MET A 72 11.17 10.73 10.08
C MET A 72 12.46 10.66 9.26
N LEU A 73 12.33 10.38 7.97
CA LEU A 73 13.42 10.53 7.01
C LEU A 73 13.31 11.91 6.38
N ALA A 74 14.34 12.74 6.55
CA ALA A 74 14.32 14.12 6.08
C ALA A 74 15.73 14.58 5.73
N ARG A 75 15.85 15.38 4.67
CA ARG A 75 17.13 16.01 4.30
C ARG A 75 17.30 17.33 5.04
N ASN A 76 18.55 17.79 5.17
CA ASN A 76 18.85 19.11 5.74
C ASN A 76 18.07 20.25 5.06
N SER A 77 17.90 20.18 3.74
CA SER A 77 17.15 21.17 2.94
C SER A 77 15.65 21.20 3.24
N GLU A 78 15.12 20.19 3.94
CA GLU A 78 13.70 20.06 4.30
C GLU A 78 13.43 20.52 5.75
N LEU A 79 14.37 21.22 6.39
CA LEU A 79 14.24 21.67 7.79
C LEU A 79 12.90 22.34 8.10
N GLU A 80 12.49 23.33 7.30
CA GLU A 80 11.25 24.06 7.56
C GLU A 80 10.02 23.13 7.43
N ALA A 81 10.01 22.24 6.45
CA ALA A 81 8.97 21.25 6.24
C ALA A 81 8.92 20.18 7.36
N ALA A 82 10.08 19.70 7.80
CA ALA A 82 10.19 18.76 8.90
C ALA A 82 9.73 19.42 10.23
N ASN A 83 10.18 20.65 10.49
CA ASN A 83 9.80 21.39 11.69
C ASN A 83 8.30 21.71 11.71
N HIS A 84 7.71 22.01 10.55
CA HIS A 84 6.27 22.17 10.40
C HIS A 84 5.52 20.91 10.85
N THR A 85 5.90 19.74 10.32
CA THR A 85 5.31 18.45 10.72
C THR A 85 5.48 18.20 12.22
N VAL A 86 6.70 18.35 12.76
CA VAL A 86 6.99 18.07 14.17
C VAL A 86 6.18 18.99 15.08
N ALA A 87 6.12 20.29 14.79
CA ALA A 87 5.31 21.24 15.57
C ALA A 87 3.81 20.90 15.52
N SER A 88 3.31 20.47 14.36
CA SER A 88 1.91 20.02 14.20
C SER A 88 1.67 18.73 15.01
N PHE A 89 2.57 17.76 14.92
CA PHE A 89 2.50 16.49 15.64
C PHE A 89 2.57 16.66 17.17
N GLU A 90 3.49 17.51 17.65
CA GLU A 90 3.62 17.85 19.08
C GLU A 90 2.33 18.48 19.61
N ARG A 91 1.76 19.45 18.88
CA ARG A 91 0.50 20.10 19.25
C ARG A 91 -0.68 19.12 19.32
N HIS A 92 -0.70 18.10 18.48
CA HIS A 92 -1.86 17.21 18.35
C HIS A 92 -1.69 15.84 19.01
N PHE A 93 -0.50 15.49 19.50
CA PHE A 93 -0.26 14.18 20.13
C PHE A 93 0.92 14.21 21.11
N ASN A 94 2.12 14.49 20.61
CA ASN A 94 3.33 14.07 21.33
C ASN A 94 3.65 14.89 22.58
N ARG A 95 3.11 16.11 22.71
CA ARG A 95 3.22 16.91 23.94
C ARG A 95 2.65 16.25 25.19
N TRP A 96 1.83 15.21 25.02
CA TRP A 96 1.23 14.45 26.13
C TRP A 96 1.99 13.16 26.41
N PHE A 97 2.45 12.47 25.37
CA PHE A 97 2.99 11.12 25.49
C PHE A 97 4.51 11.06 25.40
N HIS A 98 5.17 12.11 24.90
CA HIS A 98 6.63 12.28 24.87
C HIS A 98 7.38 11.06 24.32
N TYR A 99 6.91 10.50 23.21
CA TYR A 99 7.62 9.43 22.51
C TYR A 99 8.90 9.98 21.87
N PRO A 100 10.00 9.18 21.87
CA PRO A 100 11.24 9.60 21.25
C PRO A 100 11.08 9.73 19.73
N ILE A 101 11.83 10.65 19.13
CA ILE A 101 11.85 10.89 17.69
C ILE A 101 13.24 10.57 17.14
N VAL A 102 13.30 9.72 16.12
CA VAL A 102 14.51 9.38 15.37
C VAL A 102 14.41 10.03 13.99
N PHE A 103 15.31 10.97 13.72
CA PHE A 103 15.49 11.55 12.40
C PHE A 103 16.56 10.77 11.65
N LEU A 104 16.25 10.38 10.41
CA LEU A 104 17.13 9.65 9.51
C LEU A 104 17.48 10.54 8.33
N ASN A 105 18.72 10.46 7.84
CA ASN A 105 19.17 11.13 6.61
C ASN A 105 20.31 10.33 5.98
N ASP A 106 20.45 10.37 4.65
CA ASP A 106 21.58 9.75 3.93
C ASP A 106 22.86 10.60 3.98
N GLU A 107 22.76 11.81 4.52
CA GLU A 107 23.88 12.71 4.81
C GLU A 107 23.91 13.09 6.31
N PRO A 108 25.06 13.51 6.86
CA PRO A 108 25.11 14.08 8.21
C PRO A 108 24.15 15.27 8.36
N PHE A 109 23.48 15.35 9.51
CA PHE A 109 22.60 16.49 9.81
C PHE A 109 23.39 17.75 10.15
N ASP A 110 22.89 18.90 9.69
CA ASP A 110 23.44 20.20 10.04
C ASP A 110 23.15 20.56 11.50
N ASP A 111 24.05 21.29 12.17
CA ASP A 111 23.85 21.74 13.55
C ASP A 111 22.53 22.49 13.75
N ARG A 112 22.17 23.34 12.78
CA ARG A 112 20.91 24.09 12.79
C ARG A 112 19.69 23.15 12.71
N PHE A 113 19.79 22.08 11.93
CA PHE A 113 18.70 21.11 11.80
C PHE A 113 18.47 20.40 13.14
N MET A 114 19.57 19.98 13.77
CA MET A 114 19.53 19.31 15.07
C MET A 114 19.03 20.21 16.18
N GLU A 115 19.49 21.48 16.21
CA GLU A 115 19.04 22.48 17.19
C GLU A 115 17.54 22.75 17.08
N VAL A 116 17.04 23.06 15.88
CA VAL A 116 15.64 23.43 15.67
C VAL A 116 14.73 22.25 16.01
N LEU A 117 14.95 21.06 15.44
CA LEU A 117 14.06 19.92 15.71
C LEU A 117 14.21 19.38 17.12
N GLY A 118 15.41 19.47 17.72
CA GLY A 118 15.62 19.19 19.14
C GLY A 118 14.82 20.11 20.05
N SER A 119 14.72 21.40 19.71
CA SER A 119 13.96 22.39 20.49
C SER A 119 12.44 22.28 20.34
N THR A 120 11.96 21.84 19.18
CA THR A 120 10.52 21.69 18.89
C THR A 120 9.96 20.41 19.52
N SER A 121 10.77 19.36 19.63
CA SER A 121 10.35 18.04 20.11
C SER A 121 10.27 18.00 21.64
N SER A 122 9.22 17.39 22.18
CA SER A 122 9.07 17.27 23.64
C SER A 122 9.64 15.97 24.22
N GLY A 123 9.86 14.96 23.39
CA GLY A 123 10.52 13.69 23.75
C GLY A 123 12.01 13.68 23.38
N ASP A 124 12.72 12.61 23.74
CA ASP A 124 14.12 12.43 23.38
C ASP A 124 14.30 12.39 21.85
N VAL A 125 15.32 13.07 21.34
CA VAL A 125 15.61 13.14 19.90
C VAL A 125 16.92 12.43 19.60
N THR A 126 16.95 11.65 18.52
CA THR A 126 18.17 11.03 17.97
C THR A 126 18.27 11.35 16.49
N PHE A 127 19.47 11.72 16.05
CA PHE A 127 19.78 11.98 14.65
C PHE A 127 20.73 10.88 14.15
N GLU A 128 20.29 10.11 13.16
CA GLU A 128 21.04 8.96 12.63
C GLU A 128 21.34 9.18 11.14
N THR A 129 22.61 9.05 10.78
CA THR A 129 23.02 9.05 9.38
C THR A 129 23.02 7.62 8.85
N ILE A 130 22.28 7.40 7.77
CA ILE A 130 22.15 6.08 7.14
C ILE A 130 23.50 5.69 6.54
N GLN A 131 23.95 4.47 6.87
CA GLN A 131 25.17 3.91 6.30
C GLN A 131 25.03 3.78 4.78
N ARG A 132 26.10 4.12 4.05
CA ARG A 132 26.10 4.20 2.58
C ARG A 132 25.72 2.86 1.94
N GLU A 133 26.06 1.75 2.59
CA GLU A 133 25.78 0.39 2.15
C GLU A 133 24.27 0.09 2.11
N ASP A 134 23.48 0.74 2.96
CA ASP A 134 22.03 0.62 3.00
C ASP A 134 21.32 1.63 2.10
N TRP A 135 22.01 2.72 1.72
CA TRP A 135 21.53 3.77 0.82
C TRP A 135 22.31 3.81 -0.51
N THR A 136 22.43 2.67 -1.17
CA THR A 136 23.10 2.56 -2.48
C THR A 136 22.50 1.45 -3.33
N PHE A 137 22.99 1.29 -4.56
CA PHE A 137 22.61 0.18 -5.44
C PHE A 137 23.13 -1.16 -4.88
N PRO A 138 22.33 -2.24 -4.92
CA PRO A 138 22.82 -3.58 -4.61
C PRO A 138 24.01 -3.98 -5.49
N THR A 139 24.94 -4.74 -4.92
CA THR A 139 26.20 -5.13 -5.60
C THR A 139 26.00 -6.00 -6.84
N TRP A 140 24.91 -6.77 -6.90
CA TRP A 140 24.56 -7.62 -8.04
C TRP A 140 23.92 -6.84 -9.20
N LEU A 141 23.46 -5.60 -8.95
CA LEU A 141 22.75 -4.79 -9.93
C LEU A 141 23.74 -4.04 -10.84
N ASN A 142 23.49 -4.06 -12.15
CA ASN A 142 24.23 -3.20 -13.08
C ASN A 142 23.80 -1.74 -12.90
N GLN A 143 24.64 -0.94 -12.24
CA GLN A 143 24.36 0.45 -11.91
C GLN A 143 24.17 1.33 -13.14
N THR A 144 24.93 1.10 -14.22
CA THR A 144 24.78 1.87 -15.47
C THR A 144 23.41 1.65 -16.08
N ALA A 145 22.98 0.39 -16.19
CA ALA A 145 21.67 0.05 -16.72
C ALA A 145 20.53 0.59 -15.83
N ALA A 146 20.70 0.54 -14.51
CA ALA A 146 19.75 1.10 -13.55
C ALA A 146 19.59 2.62 -13.72
N LYS A 147 20.70 3.36 -13.78
CA LYS A 147 20.71 4.81 -14.00
C LYS A 147 20.10 5.22 -15.34
N GLU A 148 20.37 4.46 -16.40
CA GLU A 148 19.71 4.67 -17.70
C GLU A 148 18.20 4.42 -17.61
N SER A 149 17.75 3.42 -16.86
CA SER A 149 16.32 3.17 -16.66
C SER A 149 15.66 4.32 -15.90
N ILE A 150 16.25 4.78 -14.81
CA ILE A 150 15.78 5.93 -14.03
C ILE A 150 15.66 7.17 -14.93
N ALA A 151 16.68 7.47 -15.72
CA ALA A 151 16.63 8.59 -16.68
C ALA A 151 15.48 8.43 -17.70
N LYS A 152 15.28 7.24 -18.26
CA LYS A 152 14.16 6.94 -19.19
C LYS A 152 12.80 7.03 -18.51
N GLN A 153 12.69 6.66 -17.23
CA GLN A 153 11.47 6.80 -16.45
C GLN A 153 11.15 8.29 -16.20
N GLY A 154 12.14 9.09 -15.79
CA GLY A 154 11.98 10.54 -15.64
C GLY A 154 11.57 11.23 -16.96
N ALA A 155 12.17 10.84 -18.08
CA ALA A 155 11.85 11.39 -19.41
C ALA A 155 10.40 11.07 -19.86
N ARG A 156 9.76 10.03 -19.31
CA ARG A 156 8.35 9.68 -19.56
C ARG A 156 7.37 10.53 -18.74
N GLY A 157 7.84 11.42 -17.87
CA GLY A 157 7.00 12.29 -17.05
C GLY A 157 6.43 11.60 -15.81
N THR A 158 6.93 10.41 -15.45
CA THR A 158 6.52 9.71 -14.22
C THR A 158 7.10 10.42 -13.01
N ILE A 159 6.22 10.83 -12.08
CA ILE A 159 6.58 11.61 -10.89
C ILE A 159 7.66 10.88 -10.07
N HIS A 160 8.71 11.62 -9.69
CA HIS A 160 9.92 11.15 -8.99
C HIS A 160 10.73 10.03 -9.64
N ALA A 161 10.30 9.44 -10.75
CA ALA A 161 10.95 8.26 -11.34
C ALA A 161 12.30 8.57 -12.02
N GLY A 162 12.63 9.86 -12.20
CA GLY A 162 13.95 10.30 -12.63
C GLY A 162 14.95 10.59 -11.50
N GLN A 163 14.53 10.42 -10.24
CA GLN A 163 15.32 10.81 -9.06
C GLN A 163 15.93 9.58 -8.40
N GLU A 164 17.24 9.35 -8.60
CA GLU A 164 17.98 8.21 -8.01
C GLU A 164 17.75 8.09 -6.49
N GLY A 165 17.81 9.21 -5.76
CA GLY A 165 17.52 9.25 -4.32
C GLY A 165 16.12 8.75 -3.94
N TYR A 166 15.12 8.94 -4.80
CA TYR A 166 13.76 8.44 -4.56
C TYR A 166 13.69 6.91 -4.67
N HIS A 167 14.46 6.32 -5.59
CA HIS A 167 14.57 4.85 -5.71
C HIS A 167 15.31 4.26 -4.49
N HIS A 168 16.38 4.90 -4.03
CA HIS A 168 17.06 4.52 -2.78
C HIS A 168 16.13 4.61 -1.58
N MET A 169 15.40 5.72 -1.43
CA MET A 169 14.38 5.90 -0.39
C MET A 169 13.35 4.76 -0.43
N CYS A 170 12.77 4.49 -1.59
CA CYS A 170 11.78 3.42 -1.75
C CYS A 170 12.33 2.07 -1.29
N ARG A 171 13.55 1.72 -1.69
CA ARG A 171 14.23 0.48 -1.27
C ARG A 171 14.52 0.47 0.23
N PHE A 172 15.12 1.53 0.75
CA PHE A 172 15.52 1.66 2.15
C PHE A 172 14.32 1.47 3.07
N TYR A 173 13.26 2.21 2.83
CA TYR A 173 12.04 2.12 3.60
C TYR A 173 11.44 0.73 3.50
N SER A 174 11.59 0.00 2.40
CA SER A 174 10.95 -1.32 2.24
C SER A 174 11.74 -2.49 2.77
N GLY A 175 13.02 -2.28 3.05
CA GLY A 175 13.96 -3.38 3.24
C GLY A 175 14.89 -3.24 4.44
N LYS A 176 15.18 -2.00 4.84
CA LYS A 176 16.40 -1.68 5.56
C LYS A 176 16.17 -0.92 6.85
N PHE A 177 15.30 0.09 6.87
CA PHE A 177 15.23 1.01 8.01
C PHE A 177 14.97 0.30 9.35
N TYR A 178 14.08 -0.70 9.40
CA TYR A 178 13.77 -1.47 10.61
C TYR A 178 14.92 -2.36 11.13
N HIS A 179 16.02 -2.46 10.38
CA HIS A 179 17.28 -3.11 10.78
C HIS A 179 18.34 -2.14 11.32
N LEU A 180 18.11 -0.83 11.24
CA LEU A 180 19.04 0.14 11.83
C LEU A 180 19.22 -0.14 13.33
N GLU A 181 20.45 0.02 13.82
CA GLU A 181 20.82 -0.24 15.22
C GLU A 181 19.98 0.60 16.19
N VAL A 182 19.83 1.91 15.87
CA VAL A 182 19.01 2.85 16.65
C VAL A 182 17.55 2.39 16.80
N LEU A 183 17.04 1.60 15.85
CA LEU A 183 15.67 1.10 15.85
C LEU A 183 15.52 -0.30 16.49
N GLN A 184 16.60 -1.06 16.71
CA GLN A 184 16.52 -2.45 17.21
C GLN A 184 15.85 -2.57 18.57
N LYS A 185 15.99 -1.56 19.42
CA LYS A 185 15.40 -1.54 20.75
C LYS A 185 13.89 -1.30 20.76
N TYR A 186 13.28 -0.84 19.66
CA TYR A 186 11.86 -0.50 19.62
C TYR A 186 11.02 -1.63 19.02
N LYS A 187 9.78 -1.75 19.51
CA LYS A 187 8.77 -2.67 18.99
C LYS A 187 7.88 -1.99 17.96
N TRP A 188 7.43 -0.76 18.24
CA TRP A 188 6.53 -0.02 17.36
C TRP A 188 7.23 1.17 16.74
N TYR A 189 6.78 1.58 15.56
CA TYR A 189 7.14 2.88 15.02
C TYR A 189 5.95 3.60 14.42
N TRP A 190 6.05 4.93 14.39
CA TRP A 190 5.15 5.81 13.65
C TRP A 190 5.98 6.63 12.67
N ARG A 191 5.76 6.43 11.36
CA ARG A 191 6.40 7.21 10.32
C ARG A 191 5.72 8.57 10.15
N LEU A 192 6.54 9.61 10.13
CA LEU A 192 6.19 10.95 9.71
C LEU A 192 6.99 11.34 8.47
N GLU A 193 6.39 12.17 7.63
CA GLU A 193 7.04 12.81 6.48
C GLU A 193 7.12 14.32 6.71
N PRO A 194 8.12 15.02 6.14
CA PRO A 194 8.10 16.47 6.08
C PRO A 194 6.84 17.02 5.41
N ASP A 195 6.40 18.20 5.83
CA ASP A 195 5.27 18.95 5.27
C ASP A 195 3.89 18.25 5.38
N VAL A 196 3.57 17.70 6.55
CA VAL A 196 2.24 17.13 6.84
C VAL A 196 1.57 17.78 8.04
N ASP A 197 0.24 17.83 8.00
CA ASP A 197 -0.60 18.38 9.06
C ASP A 197 -1.36 17.32 9.84
N PHE A 198 -1.41 17.53 11.16
CA PHE A 198 -2.39 16.90 12.02
C PHE A 198 -3.50 17.90 12.30
N TYR A 199 -4.74 17.57 11.93
CA TYR A 199 -5.88 18.47 12.10
C TYR A 199 -6.68 18.21 13.38
N CYS A 200 -6.53 17.03 13.98
CA CYS A 200 -7.27 16.60 15.15
C CYS A 200 -6.32 16.20 16.27
N SER A 201 -6.69 16.54 17.50
CA SER A 201 -5.96 16.06 18.68
C SER A 201 -6.19 14.57 18.87
N ILE A 202 -5.10 13.83 19.04
CA ILE A 202 -5.07 12.39 19.29
C ILE A 202 -4.85 12.21 20.79
N THR A 203 -5.95 12.12 21.51
CA THR A 203 -5.96 12.16 22.98
C THR A 203 -5.85 10.78 23.63
N TYR A 204 -5.18 9.87 22.94
CA TYR A 204 -4.88 8.51 23.39
C TYR A 204 -3.58 8.06 22.79
N ASP A 205 -2.97 7.05 23.39
CA ASP A 205 -1.76 6.43 22.90
C ASP A 205 -2.09 5.37 21.83
N PRO A 206 -1.79 5.60 20.54
CA PRO A 206 -2.09 4.64 19.49
C PRO A 206 -1.23 3.38 19.62
N PHE A 207 -0.02 3.46 20.17
CA PHE A 207 0.83 2.28 20.32
C PHE A 207 0.23 1.31 21.34
N VAL A 208 -0.26 1.84 22.46
CA VAL A 208 -0.98 1.04 23.48
C VAL A 208 -2.22 0.40 22.88
N GLU A 209 -3.03 1.15 22.14
CA GLU A 209 -4.24 0.60 21.50
C GLU A 209 -3.90 -0.45 20.43
N MET A 210 -2.83 -0.24 19.67
CA MET A 210 -2.33 -1.22 18.70
C MET A 210 -1.95 -2.53 19.39
N ALA A 211 -1.18 -2.46 20.47
CA ALA A 211 -0.76 -3.63 21.23
C ALA A 211 -1.95 -4.35 21.89
N GLN A 212 -2.79 -3.63 22.63
CA GLN A 212 -3.95 -4.19 23.33
C GLN A 212 -4.94 -4.89 22.39
N ARG A 213 -5.14 -4.33 21.19
CA ARG A 213 -6.05 -4.88 20.18
C ARG A 213 -5.38 -5.79 19.17
N LYS A 214 -4.12 -6.16 19.40
CA LYS A 214 -3.32 -7.06 18.54
C LYS A 214 -3.28 -6.60 17.08
N LYS A 215 -3.25 -5.29 16.89
CA LYS A 215 -3.06 -4.65 15.59
C LYS A 215 -1.59 -4.69 15.21
N VAL A 216 -1.27 -4.69 13.92
CA VAL A 216 0.11 -4.79 13.43
C VAL A 216 0.45 -3.65 12.47
N TYR A 217 -0.55 -3.09 11.79
CA TYR A 217 -0.35 -1.99 10.85
C TYR A 217 -1.53 -1.02 10.88
N GLY A 218 -1.25 0.28 10.88
CA GLY A 218 -2.19 1.38 10.87
C GLY A 218 -1.93 2.34 9.73
N PHE A 219 -2.99 2.83 9.09
CA PHE A 219 -2.96 3.73 7.94
C PHE A 219 -4.09 4.77 8.05
N THR A 220 -4.05 5.81 7.22
CA THR A 220 -5.12 6.84 7.16
C THR A 220 -5.78 6.93 5.80
N LEU A 221 -5.04 6.65 4.73
CA LEU A 221 -5.50 6.77 3.35
C LEU A 221 -5.15 5.53 2.54
N SER A 222 -6.04 5.18 1.61
CA SER A 222 -5.81 4.17 0.58
C SER A 222 -6.02 4.78 -0.79
N LEU A 223 -5.09 4.57 -1.72
CA LEU A 223 -5.06 5.17 -3.06
C LEU A 223 -4.85 4.10 -4.13
N TRP A 224 -5.08 4.45 -5.39
CA TRP A 224 -4.64 3.65 -6.53
C TRP A 224 -3.20 4.00 -6.89
N GLU A 225 -2.41 3.00 -7.24
CA GLU A 225 -1.04 3.16 -7.73
C GLU A 225 -1.04 3.61 -9.19
N GLU A 226 0.02 4.32 -9.57
CA GLU A 226 0.29 4.67 -10.96
C GLU A 226 0.86 3.46 -11.69
N TRP A 227 0.07 2.87 -12.58
CA TRP A 227 0.40 1.65 -13.31
C TRP A 227 1.76 1.70 -14.02
N ALA A 228 2.13 2.86 -14.58
CA ALA A 228 3.43 3.02 -15.25
C ALA A 228 4.64 2.72 -14.35
N THR A 229 4.45 2.72 -13.02
CA THR A 229 5.52 2.63 -12.02
C THR A 229 5.81 1.22 -11.54
N VAL A 230 4.86 0.29 -11.72
CA VAL A 230 4.89 -1.08 -11.19
C VAL A 230 4.35 -2.13 -12.18
N PRO A 231 4.81 -2.17 -13.45
CA PRO A 231 4.31 -3.10 -14.46
C PRO A 231 4.46 -4.58 -14.10
N SER A 232 5.51 -4.96 -13.36
CA SER A 232 5.78 -6.36 -13.03
C SER A 232 5.61 -6.72 -11.54
N LEU A 233 5.42 -5.74 -10.66
CA LEU A 233 5.34 -5.94 -9.20
C LEU A 233 4.38 -7.07 -8.82
N PHE A 234 3.11 -6.93 -9.21
CA PHE A 234 2.08 -7.87 -8.82
C PHE A 234 2.35 -9.30 -9.30
N ARG A 235 2.93 -9.45 -10.50
CA ARG A 235 3.31 -10.77 -11.02
C ARG A 235 4.35 -11.43 -10.10
N HIS A 236 5.38 -10.69 -9.71
CA HIS A 236 6.42 -11.20 -8.81
C HIS A 236 5.88 -11.52 -7.42
N THR A 237 4.91 -10.74 -6.94
CA THR A 237 4.19 -11.01 -5.69
C THR A 237 3.33 -12.27 -5.77
N ALA A 238 2.57 -12.46 -6.85
CA ALA A 238 1.78 -13.67 -7.07
C ALA A 238 2.68 -14.92 -7.20
N GLU A 239 3.80 -14.81 -7.94
CA GLU A 239 4.80 -15.86 -8.05
C GLU A 239 5.42 -16.21 -6.70
N PHE A 240 5.74 -15.20 -5.87
CA PHE A 240 6.22 -15.42 -4.50
C PHE A 240 5.16 -16.14 -3.66
N LYS A 241 3.91 -15.68 -3.70
CA LYS A 241 2.80 -16.32 -2.98
C LYS A 241 2.68 -17.80 -3.33
N GLU A 242 2.77 -18.14 -4.62
CA GLU A 242 2.73 -19.52 -5.11
C GLU A 242 3.96 -20.33 -4.69
N ALA A 243 5.16 -19.77 -4.87
CA ALA A 243 6.42 -20.47 -4.57
C ALA A 243 6.57 -20.82 -3.09
N PHE A 244 5.95 -20.04 -2.21
CA PHE A 244 5.96 -20.25 -0.76
C PHE A 244 4.69 -20.92 -0.23
N ASP A 245 3.79 -21.39 -1.11
CA ASP A 245 2.52 -22.05 -0.77
C ASP A 245 1.66 -21.25 0.23
N ILE A 246 1.59 -19.93 0.03
CA ILE A 246 0.86 -19.06 0.93
C ILE A 246 -0.62 -19.04 0.53
N ALA A 247 -1.51 -19.35 1.48
CA ALA A 247 -2.95 -19.39 1.25
C ALA A 247 -3.51 -18.01 0.84
N SER A 248 -4.49 -18.00 -0.06
CA SER A 248 -5.20 -16.75 -0.40
C SER A 248 -6.08 -16.31 0.77
N SER A 249 -5.84 -15.11 1.28
CA SER A 249 -6.73 -14.47 2.25
C SER A 249 -7.91 -13.82 1.53
N SER A 250 -8.96 -13.50 2.28
CA SER A 250 -10.08 -12.74 1.77
C SER A 250 -9.68 -11.32 1.34
N LEU A 251 -8.61 -10.79 1.92
CA LEU A 251 -8.05 -9.48 1.63
C LEU A 251 -7.25 -9.49 0.32
N TRP A 252 -6.46 -10.54 0.08
CA TRP A 252 -5.89 -10.84 -1.24
C TRP A 252 -7.01 -10.87 -2.29
N THR A 253 -8.07 -11.62 -2.03
CA THR A 253 -9.24 -11.69 -2.93
C THR A 253 -9.88 -10.32 -3.18
N ALA A 254 -9.97 -9.46 -2.17
CA ALA A 254 -10.54 -8.11 -2.29
C ALA A 254 -9.71 -7.19 -3.21
N MET A 255 -8.42 -7.43 -3.32
CA MET A 255 -7.48 -6.62 -4.09
C MET A 255 -7.18 -7.18 -5.48
N MET A 256 -7.89 -8.24 -5.86
CA MET A 256 -7.83 -8.85 -7.17
C MET A 256 -9.00 -8.39 -8.05
N GLU A 257 -8.70 -8.12 -9.31
CA GLU A 257 -9.68 -7.96 -10.37
C GLU A 257 -9.70 -9.24 -11.23
N PRO A 258 -10.76 -10.06 -11.11
CA PRO A 258 -10.83 -11.32 -11.85
C PRO A 258 -10.96 -11.07 -13.34
N SER A 259 -10.25 -11.88 -14.12
CA SER A 259 -10.33 -11.85 -15.57
C SER A 259 -11.69 -12.29 -16.10
N TRP A 260 -12.19 -11.53 -17.07
CA TRP A 260 -13.44 -11.82 -17.77
C TRP A 260 -13.31 -12.93 -18.82
N LEU A 261 -12.08 -13.22 -19.29
CA LEU A 261 -11.85 -14.28 -20.25
C LEU A 261 -12.10 -15.67 -19.64
N PRO A 262 -12.79 -16.58 -20.36
CA PRO A 262 -13.07 -17.91 -19.87
C PRO A 262 -11.84 -18.82 -19.97
N TYR A 263 -11.81 -19.87 -19.15
CA TYR A 263 -10.85 -20.96 -19.32
C TYR A 263 -11.04 -21.67 -20.67
N PRO A 264 -9.97 -22.03 -21.41
CA PRO A 264 -8.55 -21.88 -21.08
C PRO A 264 -7.89 -20.59 -21.59
N LEU A 265 -8.64 -19.67 -22.21
CA LEU A 265 -8.10 -18.44 -22.80
C LEU A 265 -7.63 -17.41 -21.76
N ARG A 266 -8.09 -17.53 -20.51
CA ARG A 266 -7.74 -16.62 -19.41
C ARG A 266 -6.23 -16.43 -19.22
N SER A 267 -5.44 -17.50 -19.29
CA SER A 267 -3.99 -17.44 -19.12
C SER A 267 -3.30 -16.59 -20.18
N LEU A 268 -3.91 -16.37 -21.35
CA LEU A 268 -3.36 -15.45 -22.36
C LEU A 268 -3.31 -14.01 -21.83
N MET A 269 -4.10 -13.66 -20.81
CA MET A 269 -4.03 -12.35 -20.18
C MET A 269 -2.78 -12.15 -19.33
N SER A 270 -2.05 -13.22 -18.97
CA SER A 270 -0.81 -13.11 -18.19
C SER A 270 0.32 -12.41 -18.96
N PHE A 271 0.18 -12.24 -20.27
CA PHE A 271 1.13 -11.46 -21.09
C PHE A 271 0.95 -9.95 -20.93
N LEU A 272 -0.15 -9.50 -20.32
CA LEU A 272 -0.40 -8.09 -20.03
C LEU A 272 0.21 -7.71 -18.66
N PRO A 273 0.63 -6.44 -18.47
CA PRO A 273 1.11 -5.95 -17.18
C PRO A 273 0.09 -6.10 -16.04
N HIS A 274 0.59 -6.05 -14.80
CA HIS A 274 -0.23 -6.07 -13.57
C HIS A 274 -1.08 -7.32 -13.37
N ARG A 275 -0.76 -8.43 -14.06
CA ARG A 275 -1.49 -9.69 -13.99
C ARG A 275 -0.63 -10.85 -13.53
N ASP A 276 -1.28 -11.81 -12.86
CA ASP A 276 -0.67 -13.08 -12.52
C ASP A 276 -0.67 -14.05 -13.71
N ARG A 277 -0.09 -15.24 -13.50
CA ARG A 277 -0.03 -16.31 -14.52
C ARG A 277 -1.39 -16.91 -14.89
N PHE A 278 -2.41 -16.74 -14.05
CA PHE A 278 -3.77 -17.17 -14.33
C PHE A 278 -4.54 -16.11 -15.13
N GLY A 279 -3.98 -14.91 -15.24
CA GLY A 279 -4.50 -13.78 -15.97
C GLY A 279 -5.27 -12.82 -15.08
N ASP A 280 -5.41 -13.02 -13.78
CA ASP A 280 -6.12 -12.08 -12.89
C ASP A 280 -5.23 -10.88 -12.56
N ALA A 281 -5.82 -9.69 -12.40
CA ALA A 281 -5.09 -8.45 -12.20
C ALA A 281 -5.10 -7.99 -10.74
N TRP A 282 -4.11 -7.20 -10.36
CA TRP A 282 -4.19 -6.41 -9.13
C TRP A 282 -5.11 -5.20 -9.34
N SER A 283 -5.82 -4.82 -8.28
CA SER A 283 -6.70 -3.63 -8.24
C SER A 283 -5.93 -2.31 -8.25
N GLY A 284 -4.62 -2.33 -7.95
CA GLY A 284 -3.77 -1.14 -7.87
C GLY A 284 -3.86 -0.44 -6.52
N CYS A 285 -4.76 -0.90 -5.64
CA CYS A 285 -4.99 -0.22 -4.39
C CYS A 285 -3.86 -0.46 -3.41
N HIS A 286 -3.52 0.59 -2.67
CA HIS A 286 -2.52 0.53 -1.64
C HIS A 286 -2.75 1.59 -0.53
N TYR A 287 -2.07 1.46 0.59
CA TYR A 287 -2.08 2.30 1.77
C TYR A 287 -0.97 3.31 1.61
N TRP A 288 -1.34 4.56 1.83
CA TRP A 288 -0.43 5.64 1.64
C TRP A 288 0.54 5.73 2.82
N SER A 289 1.67 5.03 2.71
CA SER A 289 2.65 4.80 3.78
C SER A 289 3.41 6.04 4.24
N ASN A 290 3.14 7.23 3.70
CA ASN A 290 3.57 8.50 4.28
C ASN A 290 3.08 8.63 5.73
N PHE A 291 1.93 8.03 6.02
CA PHE A 291 1.45 7.77 7.36
C PHE A 291 1.43 6.25 7.62
N GLU A 292 2.17 5.78 8.62
CA GLU A 292 2.07 4.40 9.09
C GLU A 292 2.41 4.30 10.58
N ILE A 293 1.61 3.54 11.33
CA ILE A 293 1.92 3.08 12.68
C ILE A 293 1.97 1.56 12.64
N ALA A 294 3.11 0.95 12.96
CA ALA A 294 3.24 -0.48 12.76
C ALA A 294 4.22 -1.18 13.71
N ASP A 295 4.05 -2.49 13.81
CA ASP A 295 4.96 -3.38 14.54
C ASP A 295 6.23 -3.61 13.69
N LEU A 296 7.39 -3.23 14.22
CA LEU A 296 8.68 -3.46 13.56
C LEU A 296 8.99 -4.95 13.43
N ASP A 297 8.49 -5.80 14.35
CA ASP A 297 8.73 -7.25 14.32
C ASP A 297 8.06 -7.91 13.10
N PHE A 298 6.95 -7.34 12.62
CA PHE A 298 6.31 -7.79 11.39
C PHE A 298 7.27 -7.66 10.20
N PHE A 299 7.93 -6.51 10.09
CA PHE A 299 8.90 -6.26 9.02
C PHE A 299 10.18 -7.06 9.21
N ARG A 300 10.65 -7.25 10.45
CA ARG A 300 11.82 -8.08 10.77
C ARG A 300 11.57 -9.57 10.57
N GLY A 301 10.31 -9.99 10.54
CA GLY A 301 9.89 -11.38 10.40
C GLY A 301 10.45 -12.06 9.15
N LYS A 302 10.80 -13.35 9.28
CA LYS A 302 11.43 -14.16 8.23
C LYS A 302 10.68 -14.12 6.90
N GLN A 303 9.36 -14.09 6.96
CA GLN A 303 8.51 -14.11 5.78
C GLN A 303 8.57 -12.75 5.05
N TYR A 304 8.53 -11.60 5.76
CA TYR A 304 8.66 -10.27 5.13
C TYR A 304 10.05 -10.11 4.53
N GLN A 305 11.07 -10.55 5.25
CA GLN A 305 12.45 -10.56 4.75
C GLN A 305 12.62 -11.47 3.53
N SER A 306 11.92 -12.59 3.45
CA SER A 306 11.94 -13.45 2.26
C SER A 306 11.27 -12.78 1.06
N PHE A 307 10.15 -12.11 1.29
CA PHE A 307 9.46 -11.34 0.26
C PHE A 307 10.29 -10.17 -0.25
N PHE A 308 10.82 -9.35 0.67
CA PHE A 308 11.70 -8.23 0.33
C PHE A 308 12.90 -8.70 -0.50
N ARG A 309 13.55 -9.83 -0.14
CA ARG A 309 14.67 -10.39 -0.91
C ARG A 309 14.27 -10.80 -2.33
N VAL A 310 13.10 -11.41 -2.50
CA VAL A 310 12.59 -11.77 -3.83
C VAL A 310 12.34 -10.50 -4.64
N LEU A 311 11.64 -9.52 -4.08
CA LEU A 311 11.42 -8.24 -4.76
C LEU A 311 12.71 -7.50 -5.09
N GLU A 312 13.67 -7.47 -4.17
CA GLU A 312 14.98 -6.87 -4.39
C GLU A 312 15.65 -7.54 -5.59
N SER A 313 15.68 -8.88 -5.63
CA SER A 313 16.33 -9.65 -6.70
C SER A 313 15.76 -9.41 -8.12
N THR A 314 14.53 -8.89 -8.22
CA THR A 314 13.93 -8.52 -9.51
C THR A 314 14.54 -7.25 -10.11
N GLY A 315 15.16 -6.41 -9.27
CA GLY A 315 15.66 -5.09 -9.67
C GLY A 315 14.57 -4.04 -9.89
N GLY A 316 13.30 -4.36 -9.59
CA GLY A 316 12.15 -3.48 -9.78
C GLY A 316 12.30 -2.13 -9.08
N PHE A 317 13.00 -2.06 -7.93
CA PHE A 317 13.29 -0.81 -7.25
C PHE A 317 14.03 0.23 -8.11
N TYR A 318 14.73 -0.18 -9.17
CA TYR A 318 15.54 0.71 -10.01
C TYR A 318 15.16 0.63 -11.50
N PHE A 319 14.80 -0.55 -12.00
CA PHE A 319 14.34 -0.70 -13.38
C PHE A 319 12.88 -0.25 -13.58
N GLU A 320 12.12 -0.23 -12.50
CA GLU A 320 10.80 0.38 -12.37
C GLU A 320 10.85 1.41 -11.21
N ARG A 321 9.71 2.01 -10.85
CA ARG A 321 9.59 2.93 -9.70
C ARG A 321 8.72 2.28 -8.64
N VAL A 322 9.11 1.09 -8.21
CA VAL A 322 8.37 0.36 -7.18
C VAL A 322 8.49 1.12 -5.85
N SER A 323 7.37 1.60 -5.32
CA SER A 323 7.27 2.35 -4.06
C SER A 323 6.97 1.43 -2.86
N ARG A 324 7.24 1.87 -1.61
CA ARG A 324 7.05 1.02 -0.40
C ARG A 324 5.60 0.60 -0.22
N GLN A 325 4.72 1.49 -0.64
CA GLN A 325 3.28 1.46 -0.42
C GLN A 325 2.66 0.12 -0.88
N PRO A 326 2.70 -0.26 -2.17
CA PRO A 326 2.10 -1.50 -2.63
C PRO A 326 2.77 -2.76 -2.07
N ARG A 327 4.04 -2.69 -1.62
CA ARG A 327 4.78 -3.86 -1.11
C ARG A 327 4.33 -4.31 0.28
N ILE A 328 4.09 -3.36 1.19
CA ILE A 328 3.66 -3.71 2.55
C ILE A 328 2.34 -4.43 2.46
N GLU A 329 1.40 -3.92 1.67
CA GLU A 329 0.09 -4.53 1.52
C GLU A 329 0.15 -5.85 0.81
N GLU A 330 0.74 -5.92 -0.38
CA GLU A 330 0.87 -7.19 -1.08
C GLU A 330 1.40 -8.30 -0.17
N TYR A 331 2.34 -7.98 0.72
CA TYR A 331 2.86 -8.95 1.69
C TYR A 331 2.01 -9.13 2.97
N VAL A 332 1.56 -8.04 3.61
CA VAL A 332 0.61 -8.03 4.75
C VAL A 332 -0.64 -8.82 4.37
N GLU A 333 -1.04 -8.81 3.13
CA GLU A 333 -2.33 -9.31 2.66
C GLU A 333 -2.23 -10.73 2.14
N VAL A 334 -1.07 -11.10 1.61
CA VAL A 334 -0.68 -12.49 1.41
C VAL A 334 -0.57 -13.22 2.77
N HIS A 335 -0.16 -12.57 3.86
CA HIS A 335 0.09 -13.25 5.15
C HIS A 335 -0.88 -12.97 6.31
N MET A 336 -1.71 -11.92 6.30
CA MET A 336 -2.70 -11.69 7.35
C MET A 336 -3.88 -12.66 7.16
N VAL A 337 -3.80 -13.74 7.95
CA VAL A 337 -4.83 -14.77 8.11
C VAL A 337 -6.09 -14.19 8.75
N MET A 338 -7.19 -14.20 8.00
CA MET A 338 -8.60 -14.35 8.40
C MET A 338 -9.00 -14.00 9.86
N GLY A 339 -9.91 -13.01 10.07
CA GLY A 339 -10.72 -13.02 11.31
C GLY A 339 -11.80 -11.94 11.57
N SER A 340 -12.61 -12.08 12.65
CA SER A 340 -14.08 -11.90 12.57
C SER A 340 -15.06 -11.72 13.77
N VAL A 341 -16.06 -10.80 13.75
CA VAL A 341 -17.26 -10.62 14.65
C VAL A 341 -18.62 -10.06 14.03
N ARG A 342 -19.73 -10.10 14.79
CA ARG A 342 -21.17 -9.96 14.41
C ARG A 342 -21.84 -8.57 14.59
N ARG A 343 -22.83 -8.38 13.70
CA ARG A 343 -24.02 -7.50 13.58
C ARG A 343 -24.72 -6.93 14.85
N LYS A 344 -25.03 -5.62 14.83
CA LYS A 344 -26.31 -4.94 15.17
C LYS A 344 -26.47 -3.57 14.43
N LYS A 345 -27.50 -3.46 13.59
CA LYS A 345 -28.03 -2.23 12.92
C LYS A 345 -28.81 -1.30 13.90
N PRO A 346 -29.24 -0.08 13.49
CA PRO A 346 -28.56 0.99 12.70
C PRO A 346 -28.85 2.43 13.24
N ALA A 347 -28.14 3.47 12.77
CA ALA A 347 -28.74 4.77 12.36
C ALA A 347 -27.68 5.79 11.86
N GLY A 348 -27.92 6.32 10.65
CA GLY A 348 -27.58 7.68 10.19
C GLY A 348 -26.09 8.09 10.11
N MET A 349 -25.56 8.23 8.90
CA MET A 349 -24.28 8.93 8.69
C MET A 349 -24.42 9.99 7.60
N ASP A 350 -24.15 11.22 8.02
CA ASP A 350 -23.98 12.44 7.25
C ASP A 350 -22.49 12.65 6.98
N TRP A 351 -22.14 13.14 5.79
CA TRP A 351 -20.78 13.12 5.26
C TRP A 351 -20.15 14.51 5.26
N GLU A 352 -19.24 14.77 6.20
CA GLU A 352 -18.28 15.88 6.08
C GLU A 352 -16.89 15.47 6.59
N ARG A 353 -15.91 15.50 5.67
CA ARG A 353 -14.45 15.51 5.86
C ARG A 353 -13.93 14.90 7.17
N ARG A 354 -13.58 13.61 7.14
CA ARG A 354 -12.79 12.98 8.20
C ARG A 354 -11.68 12.11 7.61
N SER A 355 -10.43 12.51 7.81
CA SER A 355 -9.28 11.61 7.69
C SER A 355 -9.19 10.85 9.01
N HIS A 356 -9.54 9.57 8.99
CA HIS A 356 -9.61 8.71 10.17
C HIS A 356 -8.40 7.76 10.21
N PHE A 357 -7.92 7.42 11.43
CA PHE A 357 -6.92 6.37 11.60
C PHE A 357 -7.60 4.99 11.50
N LEU A 358 -7.08 4.13 10.64
CA LEU A 358 -7.59 2.80 10.31
C LEU A 358 -6.51 1.75 10.67
N PHE A 359 -6.88 0.57 11.19
CA PHE A 359 -5.90 -0.38 11.79
C PHE A 359 -6.20 -1.88 11.54
N LYS A 360 -5.20 -2.69 11.16
CA LYS A 360 -5.28 -4.14 10.86
C LYS A 360 -4.63 -5.06 11.92
N THR A 361 -5.13 -6.29 12.13
CA THR A 361 -4.66 -7.33 13.11
C THR A 361 -3.92 -8.52 12.47
N ALA A 362 -3.05 -9.24 13.21
CA ALA A 362 -2.27 -10.38 12.69
C ALA A 362 -2.65 -11.81 13.18
N GLU A 363 -3.58 -12.01 14.12
CA GLU A 363 -3.94 -13.34 14.66
C GLU A 363 -5.37 -13.82 14.27
N PRO A 364 -5.60 -15.16 14.22
CA PRO A 364 -6.87 -15.74 13.77
C PRO A 364 -8.00 -15.56 14.79
N LEU A 365 -9.13 -14.99 14.34
CA LEU A 365 -10.42 -14.98 15.08
C LEU A 365 -11.52 -15.53 14.15
N PRO A 366 -12.32 -16.55 14.49
CA PRO A 366 -13.15 -17.25 13.50
C PRO A 366 -14.40 -16.51 12.95
N GLY A 367 -14.54 -16.33 11.62
CA GLY A 367 -15.79 -16.10 10.79
C GLY A 367 -16.33 -14.69 10.28
N ILE A 368 -15.69 -13.93 9.35
CA ILE A 368 -15.98 -12.53 8.87
C ILE A 368 -15.31 -12.27 7.51
N PRO A 369 -15.90 -11.38 6.69
CA PRO A 369 -15.33 -10.83 5.47
C PRO A 369 -14.59 -9.46 5.58
N PRO A 370 -13.64 -9.16 4.68
CA PRO A 370 -12.87 -7.91 4.66
C PRO A 370 -13.47 -6.76 3.84
N LEU A 371 -12.83 -5.60 4.04
CA LEU A 371 -12.92 -4.23 3.53
C LEU A 371 -13.57 -3.90 2.16
N ARG A 372 -14.04 -2.65 2.06
CA ARG A 372 -14.55 -1.99 0.84
C ARG A 372 -13.53 -2.05 -0.29
N ARG A 373 -14.00 -2.24 -1.54
CA ARG A 373 -13.27 -1.77 -2.73
C ARG A 373 -12.96 -0.29 -2.49
N CYS A 374 -11.66 0.01 -2.52
CA CYS A 374 -10.99 1.31 -2.48
C CYS A 374 -12.00 2.45 -2.65
N LEU A 375 -12.22 3.20 -1.57
CA LEU A 375 -13.32 4.16 -1.44
C LEU A 375 -13.48 5.04 -2.69
N GLY A 376 -14.63 4.90 -3.35
CA GLY A 376 -15.28 5.91 -4.19
C GLY A 376 -15.06 5.74 -5.70
N ASP A 377 -16.12 5.34 -6.41
CA ASP A 377 -16.29 5.67 -7.83
C ASP A 377 -16.04 7.19 -8.02
N PHE A 378 -14.91 7.56 -8.61
CA PHE A 378 -14.73 8.90 -9.16
C PHE A 378 -15.63 9.03 -10.39
N ARG A 379 -16.85 9.57 -10.21
CA ARG A 379 -17.49 10.30 -11.31
C ARG A 379 -16.86 11.68 -11.36
N VAL A 380 -16.09 11.93 -12.40
CA VAL A 380 -15.66 13.27 -12.82
C VAL A 380 -16.91 14.14 -12.92
N ALA A 381 -17.07 15.09 -12.00
CA ALA A 381 -17.90 16.25 -12.23
C ALA A 381 -17.04 17.26 -12.99
N GLN A 382 -17.22 17.30 -14.31
CA GLN A 382 -16.95 18.51 -15.08
C GLN A 382 -17.87 19.61 -14.56
N ASP A 383 -17.28 20.72 -14.09
CA ASP A 383 -17.58 22.10 -14.50
C ASP A 383 -17.15 23.10 -13.43
N ARG A 384 -16.12 23.91 -13.74
CA ARG A 384 -16.32 25.26 -14.29
C ARG A 384 -15.14 25.67 -15.15
#